data_AF-W8KNM1-F1
#
_entry.id   AF-W8KNM1-F1
#
_cell.length_a   1.000
_cell.length_b   1.000
_cell.length_c   1.000
_cell.angle_alpha   90.00
_cell.angle_beta   90.00
_cell.angle_gamma   90.00
#
_symmetry.space_group_name_H-M   'P 1'
#
loop_
_entity.id
_entity.type
_entity.pdbx_description
1 polymer ?
#
loop_
_entity_poly.entity_id
_entity_poly.type
_entity_poly.pdbx_seq_one_letter_code
_entity_poly.pdbx_strand_id
1 'polypeptide(L)'
;MLMVILMILVGCDAPAPDARLDKDQADVPMREIQDMLGRQVSVPRDVERIATVNVDAFRMVVHLQADDRLVGIPGDMFGSRFSREKTIEALAVAGVEDIPQLGGGQPGSDINLERVVSVSPDVFFYWAFTRGDSTQAMADHADRLQRQLGIPVVAVSTLGRERDPEKIMAGIERAYGLMGVILDQEARAEQLLERYRQEVSSLQSRIQGEAAPRVYLAHRTNLFSNVAFYYPLEQLGARNVASQRRGRDGEIAAEQLLQWDPEHIFLHTPSQASRVSLDTVLNDARLQDVSAIRDGQVHRFKGTYMGWDLATGLVDLIRMGRILYPKALEDLDAALLGEDILHTFYGKPGLYEHLARQSGFEDL
;
A
#
# COMPACT_ATOMS: atom_id res chain seq x y z
N MET A 1 -59.81 33.39 58.89
CA MET A 1 -59.63 34.73 58.30
C MET A 1 -58.18 34.81 57.85
N LEU A 2 -58.03 35.03 56.56
CA LEU A 2 -56.83 34.96 55.75
C LEU A 2 -55.83 36.06 56.15
N MET A 3 -54.54 35.75 56.34
CA MET A 3 -53.50 36.78 56.29
C MET A 3 -52.31 36.25 55.49
N VAL A 4 -52.07 36.95 54.38
CA VAL A 4 -51.22 36.59 53.25
C VAL A 4 -49.75 36.73 53.64
N ILE A 5 -48.97 35.68 53.38
CA ILE A 5 -47.51 35.66 53.51
C ILE A 5 -46.90 36.33 52.27
N LEU A 6 -46.21 37.45 52.49
CA LEU A 6 -45.46 38.20 51.48
C LEU A 6 -44.07 37.56 51.32
N MET A 7 -43.84 36.81 50.24
CA MET A 7 -42.51 36.35 49.84
C MET A 7 -41.77 37.47 49.11
N ILE A 8 -40.70 37.98 49.71
CA ILE A 8 -39.73 38.87 49.06
C ILE A 8 -38.62 37.98 48.48
N LEU A 9 -38.58 37.87 47.15
CA LEU A 9 -37.45 37.27 46.44
C LEU A 9 -36.31 38.28 46.39
N VAL A 10 -35.28 38.05 47.21
CA VAL A 10 -33.98 38.71 47.09
C VAL A 10 -33.18 37.94 46.04
N GLY A 11 -33.04 38.52 44.85
CA GLY A 11 -32.12 38.04 43.82
C GLY A 11 -30.70 38.41 44.22
N CYS A 12 -29.88 37.42 44.56
CA CYS A 12 -28.43 37.59 44.65
C CYS A 12 -27.84 37.58 43.24
N ASP A 13 -27.43 38.75 42.76
CA ASP A 13 -26.52 38.89 41.62
C ASP A 13 -25.14 38.37 42.05
N ALA A 14 -24.81 37.14 41.64
CA ALA A 14 -23.45 36.63 41.65
C ALA A 14 -22.81 36.92 40.29
N PRO A 15 -21.62 37.53 40.21
CA PRO A 15 -20.95 37.70 38.94
C PRO A 15 -20.64 36.32 38.34
N ALA A 16 -21.09 36.09 37.12
CA ALA A 16 -20.81 34.88 36.37
C ALA A 16 -19.29 34.68 36.24
N PRO A 17 -18.78 33.44 36.32
CA PRO A 17 -17.37 33.17 36.14
C PRO A 17 -16.97 33.57 34.73
N ASP A 18 -16.00 34.49 34.67
CA ASP A 18 -15.36 35.00 33.48
C ASP A 18 -14.86 33.84 32.63
N ALA A 19 -15.57 33.57 31.53
CA ALA A 19 -15.13 32.63 30.52
C ALA A 19 -13.88 33.23 29.88
N ARG A 20 -12.71 32.87 30.42
CA ARG A 20 -11.44 33.00 29.72
C ARG A 20 -11.56 32.15 28.46
N LEU A 21 -11.97 32.80 27.38
CA LEU A 21 -11.68 32.37 26.03
C LEU A 21 -10.15 32.29 25.95
N ASP A 22 -9.61 31.08 25.95
CA ASP A 22 -8.23 30.80 25.56
C ASP A 22 -8.03 31.38 24.14
N LYS A 23 -7.56 32.62 24.10
CA LYS A 23 -6.95 33.24 22.93
C LYS A 23 -5.51 32.77 22.87
N ASP A 24 -5.30 31.53 22.45
CA ASP A 24 -3.99 31.02 22.01
C ASP A 24 -4.13 29.81 21.07
N GLN A 25 -5.10 29.86 20.15
CA GLN A 25 -4.91 29.23 18.85
C GLN A 25 -4.42 30.32 17.91
N ALA A 26 -3.10 30.39 17.72
CA ALA A 26 -2.55 31.04 16.55
C ALA A 26 -3.28 30.45 15.33
N ASP A 27 -3.74 31.31 14.43
CA ASP A 27 -4.46 30.94 13.22
C ASP A 27 -3.52 30.07 12.36
N VAL A 28 -3.56 28.75 12.54
CA VAL A 28 -2.68 27.80 11.83
C VAL A 28 -2.98 27.97 10.36
N PRO A 29 -2.01 28.39 9.51
CA PRO A 29 -2.29 28.59 8.11
C PRO A 29 -2.74 27.29 7.47
N MET A 30 -3.95 27.27 6.91
CA MET A 30 -4.54 26.09 6.27
C MET A 30 -4.43 26.17 4.74
N ARG A 31 -4.53 25.02 4.08
CA ARG A 31 -4.75 24.86 2.64
C ARG A 31 -5.88 23.88 2.39
N GLU A 32 -6.71 24.17 1.40
CA GLU A 32 -7.73 23.23 0.93
C GLU A 32 -7.10 22.27 -0.09
N ILE A 33 -7.33 20.96 0.10
CA ILE A 33 -6.97 19.92 -0.86
C ILE A 33 -8.19 19.06 -1.19
N GLN A 34 -8.15 18.41 -2.35
CA GLN A 34 -9.12 17.38 -2.70
C GLN A 34 -8.51 15.99 -2.51
N ASP A 35 -9.08 15.20 -1.59
CA ASP A 35 -8.57 13.85 -1.30
C ASP A 35 -8.98 12.82 -2.37
N MET A 36 -8.51 11.57 -2.24
CA MET A 36 -8.74 10.54 -3.26
C MET A 36 -10.20 10.09 -3.39
N LEU A 37 -11.06 10.41 -2.42
CA LEU A 37 -12.50 10.14 -2.44
C LEU A 37 -13.31 11.33 -2.94
N GLY A 38 -12.66 12.45 -3.29
CA GLY A 38 -13.28 13.65 -3.82
C GLY A 38 -13.71 14.66 -2.76
N ARG A 39 -13.36 14.43 -1.49
CA ARG A 39 -13.67 15.33 -0.37
C ARG A 39 -12.75 16.55 -0.40
N GLN A 40 -13.28 17.72 -0.08
CA GLN A 40 -12.46 18.91 0.21
C GLN A 40 -12.07 18.87 1.69
N VAL A 41 -10.76 18.93 1.96
CA VAL A 41 -10.22 18.83 3.31
C VAL A 41 -9.26 20.00 3.53
N SER A 42 -9.50 20.74 4.62
CA SER A 42 -8.58 21.76 5.12
C SER A 42 -7.45 21.09 5.89
N VAL A 43 -6.21 21.27 5.45
CA VAL A 43 -5.00 20.69 6.06
C VAL A 43 -4.05 21.82 6.44
N PRO A 44 -3.30 21.75 7.55
CA PRO A 44 -2.23 22.69 7.83
C PRO A 44 -1.26 22.82 6.65
N ARG A 45 -0.77 24.03 6.42
CA ARG A 45 0.28 24.28 5.43
C ARG A 45 1.59 23.63 5.85
N ASP A 46 1.87 23.66 7.13
CA ASP A 46 3.03 23.01 7.73
C ASP A 46 2.54 21.77 8.49
N VAL A 47 2.95 20.59 8.03
CA VAL A 47 2.58 19.30 8.60
C VAL A 47 3.83 18.68 9.18
N GLU A 48 3.91 18.60 10.51
CA GLU A 48 5.06 18.06 11.26
C GLU A 48 4.74 16.74 11.96
N ARG A 49 3.45 16.43 12.15
CA ARG A 49 2.98 15.26 12.91
C ARG A 49 2.00 14.44 12.11
N ILE A 50 2.44 13.29 11.62
CA ILE A 50 1.69 12.40 10.75
C ILE A 50 1.27 11.15 11.52
N ALA A 51 0.00 10.80 11.44
CA ALA A 51 -0.50 9.52 11.91
C ALA A 51 -1.18 8.75 10.79
N THR A 52 -0.98 7.42 10.75
CA THR A 52 -1.71 6.56 9.84
C THR A 52 -1.85 5.13 10.35
N VAL A 53 -2.96 4.50 9.98
CA VAL A 53 -3.19 3.05 10.10
C VAL A 53 -3.14 2.34 8.74
N ASN A 54 -2.87 3.12 7.68
CA ASN A 54 -2.79 2.67 6.31
C ASN A 54 -1.31 2.42 5.95
N VAL A 55 -0.97 1.16 5.69
CA VAL A 55 0.39 0.77 5.27
C VAL A 55 0.80 1.45 3.96
N ASP A 56 -0.15 1.67 3.07
CA ASP A 56 0.07 2.36 1.80
C ASP A 56 0.46 3.83 2.01
N ALA A 57 -0.25 4.53 2.92
CA ALA A 57 0.10 5.90 3.30
C ALA A 57 1.43 5.97 4.04
N PHE A 58 1.67 5.05 4.98
CA PHE A 58 2.96 4.94 5.68
C PHE A 58 4.10 4.82 4.67
N ARG A 59 3.96 3.92 3.69
CA ARG A 59 4.96 3.75 2.63
C ARG A 59 5.18 5.02 1.81
N MET A 60 4.11 5.72 1.42
CA MET A 60 4.25 6.99 0.70
C MET A 60 4.97 8.05 1.54
N VAL A 61 4.72 8.13 2.85
CA VAL A 61 5.46 9.02 3.75
C VAL A 61 6.96 8.70 3.75
N VAL A 62 7.31 7.42 3.84
CA VAL A 62 8.73 6.98 3.78
C VAL A 62 9.36 7.27 2.42
N HIS A 63 8.66 6.98 1.32
CA HIS A 63 9.15 7.26 -0.04
C HIS A 63 9.44 8.75 -0.24
N LEU A 64 8.57 9.60 0.29
CA LEU A 64 8.67 11.05 0.24
C LEU A 64 9.64 11.63 1.29
N GLN A 65 10.36 10.79 2.03
CA GLN A 65 11.37 11.21 3.02
C GLN A 65 10.80 12.17 4.07
N ALA A 66 9.60 11.85 4.56
CA ALA A 66 8.92 12.57 5.65
C ALA A 66 8.67 11.64 6.85
N ASP A 67 9.45 10.56 6.98
CA ASP A 67 9.30 9.55 8.02
C ASP A 67 9.67 10.05 9.43
N ASP A 68 10.49 11.10 9.52
CA ASP A 68 10.79 11.83 10.76
C ASP A 68 9.55 12.50 11.39
N ARG A 69 8.50 12.72 10.60
CA ARG A 69 7.23 13.33 11.02
C ARG A 69 6.22 12.30 11.53
N LEU A 70 6.53 11.01 11.49
CA LEU A 70 5.60 9.94 11.91
C LEU A 70 5.47 9.89 13.44
N VAL A 71 4.26 10.16 13.93
CA VAL A 71 3.92 10.09 15.36
C VAL A 71 3.00 8.92 15.70
N GLY A 72 2.50 8.21 14.69
CA GLY A 72 1.79 6.96 14.89
C GLY A 72 1.61 6.15 13.61
N ILE A 73 1.83 4.84 13.72
CA ILE A 73 2.02 3.93 12.58
C ILE A 73 1.08 2.72 12.62
N PRO A 74 0.91 1.99 11.49
CA PRO A 74 0.13 0.76 11.44
C PRO A 74 0.75 -0.34 12.32
N GLY A 75 -0.09 -1.21 12.90
CA GLY A 75 0.38 -2.32 13.75
C GLY A 75 1.12 -3.44 13.00
N ASP A 76 0.79 -3.66 11.73
CA ASP A 76 1.30 -4.79 10.95
C ASP A 76 2.76 -4.61 10.42
N MET A 77 3.46 -3.55 10.86
CA MET A 77 4.83 -3.20 10.44
C MET A 77 5.92 -4.09 11.02
N PHE A 78 5.67 -4.70 12.18
CA PHE A 78 6.63 -5.54 12.89
C PHE A 78 6.39 -7.04 12.68
N GLY A 79 5.51 -7.36 11.74
CA GLY A 79 5.02 -8.70 11.51
C GLY A 79 3.51 -8.68 11.35
N SER A 80 3.01 -9.76 10.76
CA SER A 80 1.59 -9.99 10.51
C SER A 80 1.30 -11.48 10.64
N ARG A 81 0.04 -11.88 10.49
CA ARG A 81 -0.32 -13.32 10.37
C ARG A 81 0.39 -14.05 9.22
N PHE A 82 1.05 -13.32 8.31
CA PHE A 82 1.78 -13.85 7.18
C PHE A 82 3.29 -13.62 7.25
N SER A 83 3.84 -12.85 8.20
CA SER A 83 5.30 -12.67 8.32
C SER A 83 5.68 -12.41 9.77
N ARG A 84 6.72 -13.05 10.27
CA ARG A 84 7.26 -12.73 11.61
C ARG A 84 8.31 -11.62 11.59
N GLU A 85 8.69 -11.18 10.40
CA GLU A 85 9.71 -10.17 10.20
C GLU A 85 9.08 -8.82 9.90
N LYS A 86 9.83 -7.75 10.21
CA LYS A 86 9.48 -6.39 9.80
C LYS A 86 9.31 -6.28 8.29
N THR A 87 8.38 -5.45 7.87
CA THR A 87 8.24 -5.07 6.46
C THR A 87 9.45 -4.23 6.02
N ILE A 88 9.70 -4.14 4.71
CA ILE A 88 10.83 -3.35 4.18
C ILE A 88 10.66 -1.87 4.50
N GLU A 89 9.43 -1.36 4.46
CA GLU A 89 9.10 0.02 4.77
C GLU A 89 9.34 0.33 6.25
N ALA A 90 9.10 -0.62 7.15
CA ALA A 90 9.42 -0.47 8.56
C ALA A 90 10.94 -0.50 8.81
N LEU A 91 11.68 -1.31 8.04
CA LEU A 91 13.15 -1.32 8.13
C LEU A 91 13.79 -0.03 7.66
N ALA A 92 13.17 0.68 6.72
CA ALA A 92 13.66 1.95 6.21
C ALA A 92 13.63 3.07 7.27
N VAL A 93 12.67 3.03 8.18
CA VAL A 93 12.48 4.07 9.21
C VAL A 93 13.38 3.82 10.42
N ALA A 94 14.21 4.81 10.75
CA ALA A 94 15.06 4.76 11.94
C ALA A 94 14.22 4.95 13.21
N GLY A 95 14.43 4.11 14.24
CA GLY A 95 13.68 4.20 15.50
C GLY A 95 12.19 3.89 15.36
N VAL A 96 11.78 3.17 14.31
CA VAL A 96 10.37 2.84 14.05
C VAL A 96 9.69 2.16 15.24
N GLU A 97 10.46 1.40 16.05
CA GLU A 97 10.00 0.75 17.27
C GLU A 97 9.50 1.70 18.35
N ASP A 98 10.01 2.92 18.36
CA ASP A 98 9.67 3.95 19.35
C ASP A 98 8.37 4.70 18.96
N ILE A 99 7.90 4.51 17.72
CA ILE A 99 6.69 5.16 17.21
C ILE A 99 5.44 4.37 17.65
N PRO A 100 4.46 5.00 18.31
CA PRO A 100 3.24 4.33 18.76
C PRO A 100 2.47 3.62 17.63
N GLN A 101 2.08 2.36 17.88
CA GLN A 101 1.21 1.61 16.98
C GLN A 101 -0.27 1.92 17.25
N LEU A 102 -0.95 2.45 16.24
CA LEU A 102 -2.33 2.91 16.33
C LEU A 102 -3.37 1.80 16.08
N GLY A 103 -2.90 0.60 15.76
CA GLY A 103 -3.73 -0.52 15.29
C GLY A 103 -3.85 -0.51 13.76
N GLY A 104 -4.89 -1.16 13.24
CA GLY A 104 -5.10 -1.30 11.81
C GLY A 104 -4.06 -2.17 11.08
N GLY A 105 -3.89 -1.92 9.78
CA GLY A 105 -2.95 -2.64 8.90
C GLY A 105 -3.61 -3.35 7.71
N GLN A 106 -4.79 -3.95 7.88
CA GLN A 106 -5.64 -4.44 6.77
C GLN A 106 -6.78 -3.47 6.47
N PRO A 107 -7.24 -3.36 5.20
CA PRO A 107 -8.42 -2.57 4.87
C PRO A 107 -9.63 -3.03 5.70
N GLY A 108 -10.31 -2.07 6.34
CA GLY A 108 -11.49 -2.34 7.17
C GLY A 108 -11.20 -2.83 8.60
N SER A 109 -9.94 -2.74 9.07
CA SER A 109 -9.62 -2.98 10.48
C SER A 109 -10.06 -1.82 11.36
N ASP A 110 -10.42 -2.11 12.61
CA ASP A 110 -10.81 -1.08 13.58
C ASP A 110 -9.65 -0.10 13.87
N ILE A 111 -10.00 1.18 13.95
CA ILE A 111 -9.07 2.28 14.26
C ILE A 111 -9.26 2.64 15.73
N ASN A 112 -8.18 2.62 16.52
CA ASN A 112 -8.23 3.09 17.90
C ASN A 112 -8.13 4.62 17.94
N LEU A 113 -9.28 5.29 17.95
CA LEU A 113 -9.36 6.76 17.90
C LEU A 113 -8.69 7.42 19.11
N GLU A 114 -8.80 6.84 20.31
CA GLU A 114 -8.13 7.37 21.51
C GLU A 114 -6.62 7.39 21.34
N ARG A 115 -6.05 6.32 20.76
CA ARG A 115 -4.61 6.29 20.44
C ARG A 115 -4.22 7.33 19.40
N VAL A 116 -5.03 7.50 18.35
CA VAL A 116 -4.79 8.54 17.33
C VAL A 116 -4.77 9.92 17.98
N VAL A 117 -5.75 10.24 18.84
CA VAL A 117 -5.80 11.53 19.56
C VAL A 117 -4.61 11.69 20.50
N SER A 118 -4.19 10.61 21.18
CA SER A 118 -3.09 10.66 22.15
C SER A 118 -1.72 11.01 21.55
N VAL A 119 -1.53 10.79 20.24
CA VAL A 119 -0.30 11.18 19.54
C VAL A 119 -0.38 12.56 18.90
N SER A 120 -1.53 13.25 19.05
CA SER A 120 -1.78 14.63 18.58
C SER A 120 -1.22 14.93 17.19
N PRO A 121 -1.69 14.26 16.12
CA PRO A 121 -1.20 14.47 14.78
C PRO A 121 -1.86 15.68 14.11
N ASP A 122 -1.13 16.34 13.21
CA ASP A 122 -1.63 17.44 12.37
C ASP A 122 -2.52 16.91 11.23
N VAL A 123 -2.23 15.70 10.75
CA VAL A 123 -3.01 15.02 9.72
C VAL A 123 -3.07 13.52 9.99
N PHE A 124 -4.24 12.94 9.73
CA PHE A 124 -4.44 11.50 9.74
C PHE A 124 -4.70 10.96 8.34
N PHE A 125 -3.83 10.08 7.84
CA PHE A 125 -4.04 9.44 6.53
C PHE A 125 -4.90 8.19 6.67
N TYR A 126 -6.06 8.23 6.02
CA TYR A 126 -7.06 7.16 5.98
C TYR A 126 -6.98 6.36 4.68
N TRP A 127 -7.25 5.05 4.75
CA TRP A 127 -7.18 4.19 3.58
C TRP A 127 -8.42 4.33 2.69
N ALA A 128 -8.26 4.91 1.51
CA ALA A 128 -9.31 5.06 0.49
C ALA A 128 -9.62 3.74 -0.27
N PHE A 129 -9.71 2.61 0.43
CA PHE A 129 -9.98 1.31 -0.20
C PHE A 129 -10.77 0.37 0.72
N THR A 130 -11.87 -0.16 0.20
CA THR A 130 -12.53 -1.36 0.77
C THR A 130 -13.03 -2.28 -0.35
N ARG A 131 -13.31 -3.54 0.00
CA ARG A 131 -13.80 -4.55 -0.96
C ARG A 131 -15.30 -4.44 -1.27
N GLY A 132 -16.07 -3.81 -0.39
CA GLY A 132 -17.54 -3.81 -0.45
C GLY A 132 -18.15 -2.44 -0.65
N ASP A 133 -17.49 -1.39 -0.16
CA ASP A 133 -18.13 -0.08 -0.07
C ASP A 133 -17.99 0.72 -1.36
N SER A 134 -18.97 1.60 -1.58
CA SER A 134 -18.90 2.62 -2.63
C SER A 134 -17.94 3.74 -2.23
N THR A 135 -17.48 4.52 -3.22
CA THR A 135 -16.67 5.72 -2.96
C THR A 135 -17.36 6.67 -1.98
N GLN A 136 -18.68 6.87 -2.10
CA GLN A 136 -19.44 7.72 -1.19
C GLN A 136 -19.45 7.17 0.24
N ALA A 137 -19.67 5.87 0.42
CA ALA A 137 -19.69 5.27 1.76
C ALA A 137 -18.33 5.38 2.47
N MET A 138 -17.23 5.25 1.71
CA MET A 138 -15.88 5.51 2.23
C MET A 138 -15.69 6.99 2.59
N ALA A 139 -16.18 7.91 1.76
CA ALA A 139 -16.10 9.35 2.01
C ALA A 139 -16.86 9.73 3.29
N ASP A 140 -18.08 9.25 3.44
CA ASP A 140 -18.91 9.47 4.63
C ASP A 140 -18.24 8.91 5.90
N HIS A 141 -17.51 7.80 5.77
CA HIS A 141 -16.75 7.24 6.89
C HIS A 141 -15.57 8.13 7.27
N ALA A 142 -14.81 8.62 6.29
CA ALA A 142 -13.71 9.54 6.54
C ALA A 142 -14.20 10.86 7.17
N ASP A 143 -15.36 11.39 6.78
CA ASP A 143 -15.98 12.56 7.42
C ASP A 143 -16.45 12.30 8.86
N ARG A 144 -16.87 11.06 9.18
CA ARG A 144 -17.15 10.66 10.56
C ARG A 144 -15.87 10.64 11.39
N LEU A 145 -14.81 10.02 10.87
CA LEU A 145 -13.50 9.97 11.53
C LEU A 145 -12.96 11.38 11.79
N GLN A 146 -13.02 12.27 10.81
CA GLN A 146 -12.58 13.66 10.94
C GLN A 146 -13.29 14.37 12.08
N ARG A 147 -14.62 14.25 12.17
CA ARG A 147 -15.40 14.85 13.27
C ARG A 147 -15.08 14.25 14.63
N GLN A 148 -14.80 12.95 14.70
CA GLN A 148 -14.48 12.27 15.96
C GLN A 148 -13.08 12.60 16.46
N LEU A 149 -12.11 12.73 15.55
CA LEU A 149 -10.71 13.01 15.90
C LEU A 149 -10.45 14.51 16.08
N GLY A 150 -11.24 15.38 15.45
CA GLY A 150 -11.05 16.83 15.50
C GLY A 150 -9.83 17.33 14.71
N ILE A 151 -9.28 16.49 13.83
CA ILE A 151 -8.11 16.76 12.99
C ILE A 151 -8.42 16.42 11.52
N PRO A 152 -7.70 16.99 10.54
CA PRO A 152 -7.84 16.64 9.13
C PRO A 152 -7.65 15.14 8.88
N VAL A 153 -8.61 14.53 8.17
CA VAL A 153 -8.53 13.13 7.72
C VAL A 153 -8.48 13.11 6.20
N VAL A 154 -7.34 12.71 5.65
CA VAL A 154 -7.11 12.67 4.20
C VAL A 154 -7.17 11.23 3.71
N ALA A 155 -8.10 10.95 2.80
CA ALA A 155 -8.24 9.62 2.21
C ALA A 155 -7.25 9.46 1.04
N VAL A 156 -6.39 8.43 1.13
CA VAL A 156 -5.37 8.13 0.12
C VAL A 156 -5.27 6.62 -0.12
N SER A 157 -4.99 6.22 -1.36
CA SER A 157 -4.74 4.83 -1.77
C SER A 157 -4.09 4.79 -3.15
N THR A 158 -2.99 4.07 -3.28
CA THR A 158 -2.42 3.64 -4.57
C THR A 158 -3.14 2.43 -5.14
N LEU A 159 -3.94 1.74 -4.32
CA LEU A 159 -4.79 0.63 -4.74
C LEU A 159 -6.18 1.10 -5.14
N GLY A 160 -6.68 0.54 -6.24
CA GLY A 160 -8.05 0.68 -6.69
C GLY A 160 -8.67 -0.65 -7.10
N ARG A 161 -9.91 -0.58 -7.60
CA ARG A 161 -10.55 -1.71 -8.29
C ARG A 161 -10.27 -1.71 -9.79
N GLU A 162 -9.57 -0.68 -10.26
CA GLU A 162 -9.20 -0.49 -11.64
C GLU A 162 -8.20 -1.56 -12.09
N ARG A 163 -8.33 -1.96 -13.36
CA ARG A 163 -7.45 -2.92 -14.03
C ARG A 163 -6.89 -2.37 -15.33
N ASP A 164 -7.39 -1.22 -15.78
CA ASP A 164 -6.81 -0.49 -16.87
C ASP A 164 -5.44 0.08 -16.47
N PRO A 165 -4.36 -0.28 -17.18
CA PRO A 165 -3.00 0.15 -16.87
C PRO A 165 -2.82 1.67 -16.77
N GLU A 166 -3.47 2.44 -17.66
CA GLU A 166 -3.32 3.90 -17.70
C GLU A 166 -4.00 4.54 -16.48
N LYS A 167 -5.21 4.11 -16.15
CA LYS A 167 -5.93 4.61 -14.99
C LYS A 167 -5.30 4.19 -13.66
N ILE A 168 -4.66 3.02 -13.58
CA ILE A 168 -3.87 2.63 -12.41
C ILE A 168 -2.73 3.62 -12.21
N MET A 169 -1.96 3.91 -13.26
CA MET A 169 -0.86 4.88 -13.18
C MET A 169 -1.38 6.25 -12.78
N ALA A 170 -2.46 6.74 -13.40
CA ALA A 170 -3.07 8.02 -13.04
C ALA A 170 -3.51 8.08 -11.57
N GLY A 171 -4.01 6.96 -11.02
CA GLY A 171 -4.36 6.85 -9.61
C GLY A 171 -3.13 6.94 -8.69
N ILE A 172 -2.03 6.29 -9.06
CA ILE A 172 -0.74 6.36 -8.35
C ILE A 172 -0.18 7.79 -8.41
N GLU A 173 -0.13 8.41 -9.59
CA GLU A 173 0.34 9.78 -9.76
C GLU A 173 -0.48 10.76 -8.92
N ARG A 174 -1.81 10.58 -8.88
CA ARG A 174 -2.69 11.37 -8.02
C ARG A 174 -2.39 11.16 -6.54
N ALA A 175 -2.11 9.93 -6.10
CA ALA A 175 -1.77 9.64 -4.71
C ALA A 175 -0.44 10.30 -4.30
N TYR A 176 0.63 10.12 -5.09
CA TYR A 176 1.93 10.71 -4.81
C TYR A 176 1.91 12.23 -4.96
N GLY A 177 1.19 12.78 -5.93
CA GLY A 177 1.01 14.22 -6.07
C GLY A 177 0.28 14.84 -4.88
N LEU A 178 -0.80 14.20 -4.41
CA LEU A 178 -1.53 14.64 -3.22
C LEU A 178 -0.65 14.60 -1.97
N MET A 179 0.05 13.48 -1.74
CA MET A 179 0.95 13.33 -0.59
C MET A 179 2.13 14.30 -0.69
N GLY A 180 2.69 14.50 -1.88
CA GLY A 180 3.74 15.48 -2.13
C GLY A 180 3.31 16.88 -1.73
N VAL A 181 2.11 17.33 -2.14
CA VAL A 181 1.58 18.64 -1.74
C VAL A 181 1.35 18.73 -0.23
N ILE A 182 0.85 17.69 0.44
CA ILE A 182 0.57 17.72 1.88
C ILE A 182 1.84 17.70 2.72
N LEU A 183 2.91 17.11 2.21
CA LEU A 183 4.17 16.94 2.95
C LEU A 183 5.26 17.94 2.53
N ASP A 184 4.95 18.81 1.57
CA ASP A 184 5.87 19.74 0.90
C ASP A 184 7.06 19.00 0.25
N GLN A 185 6.73 17.91 -0.45
CA GLN A 185 7.63 16.95 -1.09
C GLN A 185 7.27 16.72 -2.57
N GLU A 186 6.72 17.73 -3.26
CA GLU A 186 6.28 17.61 -4.66
C GLU A 186 7.42 17.24 -5.62
N ALA A 187 8.59 17.87 -5.45
CA ALA A 187 9.76 17.57 -6.28
C ALA A 187 10.22 16.13 -6.12
N ARG A 188 10.17 15.62 -4.88
CA ARG A 188 10.50 14.23 -4.56
C ARG A 188 9.46 13.26 -5.13
N ALA A 189 8.17 13.60 -5.03
CA ALA A 189 7.10 12.82 -5.64
C ALA A 189 7.30 12.67 -7.15
N GLU A 190 7.56 13.78 -7.85
CA GLU A 190 7.80 13.75 -9.31
C GLU A 190 9.07 12.97 -9.66
N GLN A 191 10.15 13.12 -8.89
CA GLN A 191 11.37 12.34 -9.09
C GLN A 191 11.11 10.83 -9.05
N LEU A 192 10.34 10.35 -8.08
CA LEU A 192 10.03 8.93 -7.92
C LEU A 192 9.12 8.41 -9.04
N LEU A 193 8.10 9.18 -9.41
CA LEU A 193 7.20 8.84 -10.51
C LEU A 193 7.96 8.79 -11.84
N GLU A 194 8.86 9.75 -12.08
CA GLU A 194 9.68 9.77 -13.28
C GLU A 194 10.67 8.60 -13.31
N ARG A 195 11.32 8.28 -12.19
CA ARG A 195 12.16 7.07 -12.08
C ARG A 195 11.35 5.82 -12.44
N TYR A 196 10.12 5.70 -11.93
CA TYR A 196 9.24 4.58 -12.26
C TYR A 196 8.93 4.49 -13.76
N ARG A 197 8.56 5.61 -14.39
CA ARG A 197 8.28 5.66 -15.84
C ARG A 197 9.50 5.26 -16.67
N GLN A 198 10.69 5.76 -16.31
CA GLN A 198 11.93 5.47 -17.02
C GLN A 198 12.30 3.99 -16.96
N GLU A 199 12.20 3.35 -15.79
CA GLU A 199 12.47 1.92 -15.63
C GLU A 199 11.50 1.07 -16.47
N VAL A 200 10.20 1.38 -16.37
CA VAL A 200 9.17 0.67 -17.13
C VAL A 200 9.41 0.83 -18.63
N SER A 201 9.63 2.05 -19.11
CA SER A 201 9.85 2.34 -20.53
C SER A 201 11.11 1.68 -21.06
N SER A 202 12.21 1.72 -20.29
CA SER A 202 13.46 1.05 -20.66
C SER A 202 13.24 -0.46 -20.82
N LEU A 203 12.58 -1.10 -19.85
CA LEU A 203 12.31 -2.53 -19.91
C LEU A 203 11.39 -2.89 -21.09
N GLN A 204 10.30 -2.15 -21.28
CA GLN A 204 9.36 -2.34 -22.39
C GLN A 204 10.03 -2.20 -23.75
N SER A 205 10.95 -1.25 -23.91
CA SER A 205 11.69 -1.07 -25.17
C SER A 205 12.59 -2.27 -25.50
N ARG A 206 13.16 -2.92 -24.49
CA ARG A 206 14.06 -4.07 -24.66
C ARG A 206 13.31 -5.34 -25.06
N ILE A 207 12.08 -5.52 -24.59
CA ILE A 207 11.24 -6.69 -24.87
C ILE A 207 10.27 -6.46 -26.04
N GLN A 208 10.40 -5.32 -26.74
CA GLN A 208 9.51 -4.98 -27.85
C GLN A 208 9.64 -6.00 -28.99
N GLY A 209 8.54 -6.63 -29.34
CA GLY A 209 8.49 -7.64 -30.42
C GLY A 209 8.77 -9.07 -29.96
N GLU A 210 9.10 -9.28 -28.68
CA GLU A 210 9.17 -10.62 -28.09
C GLU A 210 7.80 -11.29 -28.02
N ALA A 211 7.77 -12.62 -28.07
CA ALA A 211 6.53 -13.38 -27.92
C ALA A 211 6.05 -13.31 -26.46
N ALA A 212 4.77 -13.02 -26.25
CA ALA A 212 4.17 -12.90 -24.92
C ALA A 212 4.04 -14.29 -24.24
N PRO A 213 4.83 -14.60 -23.20
CA PRO A 213 4.80 -15.91 -22.55
C PRO A 213 3.49 -16.11 -21.77
N ARG A 214 3.02 -17.36 -21.71
CA ARG A 214 1.84 -17.72 -20.91
C ARG A 214 2.22 -17.87 -19.45
N VAL A 215 1.64 -17.02 -18.60
CA VAL A 215 1.96 -16.95 -17.18
C VAL A 215 0.74 -17.27 -16.33
N TYR A 216 0.95 -18.07 -15.27
CA TYR A 216 -0.03 -18.24 -14.20
C TYR A 216 0.49 -17.63 -12.90
N LEU A 217 -0.30 -16.75 -12.29
CA LEU A 217 -0.02 -16.19 -10.97
C LEU A 217 -0.84 -16.91 -9.91
N ALA A 218 -0.18 -17.60 -8.99
CA ALA A 218 -0.80 -18.29 -7.86
C ALA A 218 -0.85 -17.39 -6.62
N HIS A 219 -1.99 -17.37 -5.93
CA HIS A 219 -2.15 -16.65 -4.68
C HIS A 219 -1.46 -17.39 -3.53
N ARG A 220 -0.86 -16.63 -2.59
CA ARG A 220 -0.05 -17.14 -1.47
C ARG A 220 -0.69 -18.20 -0.56
N THR A 221 -2.01 -18.40 -0.65
CA THR A 221 -2.75 -19.32 0.22
C THR A 221 -2.97 -20.70 -0.38
N ASN A 222 -3.05 -20.80 -1.71
CA ASN A 222 -3.36 -22.03 -2.43
C ASN A 222 -2.90 -21.87 -3.88
N LEU A 223 -2.18 -22.85 -4.42
CA LEU A 223 -1.78 -22.91 -5.82
C LEU A 223 -2.95 -22.66 -6.77
N PHE A 224 -4.12 -23.24 -6.46
CA PHE A 224 -5.30 -23.16 -7.31
C PHE A 224 -6.12 -21.88 -7.12
N SER A 225 -5.74 -21.00 -6.20
CA SER A 225 -6.31 -19.66 -6.12
C SER A 225 -5.51 -18.74 -7.04
N ASN A 226 -6.11 -18.24 -8.13
CA ASN A 226 -5.38 -17.40 -9.09
C ASN A 226 -5.30 -15.93 -8.66
N VAL A 227 -4.26 -15.23 -9.12
CA VAL A 227 -4.18 -13.76 -9.18
C VAL A 227 -4.45 -13.35 -10.62
N ALA A 228 -5.64 -12.80 -10.86
CA ALA A 228 -6.11 -12.47 -12.21
C ALA A 228 -5.45 -11.22 -12.81
N PHE A 229 -4.79 -10.40 -11.99
CA PHE A 229 -4.22 -9.14 -12.42
C PHE A 229 -3.03 -8.79 -11.54
N TYR A 230 -1.92 -8.40 -12.16
CA TYR A 230 -0.77 -7.83 -11.49
C TYR A 230 -0.08 -6.86 -12.44
N TYR A 231 -0.13 -5.57 -12.14
CA TYR A 231 0.26 -4.52 -13.08
C TYR A 231 1.72 -4.64 -13.62
N PRO A 232 2.74 -5.08 -12.86
CA PRO A 232 4.08 -5.35 -13.40
C PRO A 232 4.05 -6.41 -14.49
N LEU A 233 3.25 -7.48 -14.32
CA LEU A 233 3.10 -8.49 -15.36
C LEU A 233 2.42 -7.91 -16.61
N GLU A 234 1.43 -7.02 -16.44
CA GLU A 234 0.78 -6.34 -17.58
C GLU A 234 1.76 -5.41 -18.31
N GLN A 235 2.62 -4.70 -17.57
CA GLN A 235 3.66 -3.84 -18.13
C GLN A 235 4.71 -4.63 -18.93
N LEU A 236 4.91 -5.91 -18.61
CA LEU A 236 5.76 -6.84 -19.35
C LEU A 236 5.09 -7.40 -20.63
N GLY A 237 3.82 -7.11 -20.89
CA GLY A 237 3.09 -7.66 -22.04
C GLY A 237 2.90 -9.18 -22.00
N ALA A 238 3.17 -9.83 -20.86
CA ALA A 238 3.04 -11.26 -20.69
C ALA A 238 1.56 -11.67 -20.55
N ARG A 239 1.21 -12.87 -21.03
CA ARG A 239 -0.18 -13.32 -21.05
C ARG A 239 -0.54 -14.04 -19.75
N ASN A 240 -1.21 -13.35 -18.83
CA ASN A 240 -1.83 -14.01 -17.68
C ASN A 240 -3.00 -14.91 -18.13
N VAL A 241 -2.83 -16.23 -18.03
CA VAL A 241 -3.84 -17.22 -18.45
C VAL A 241 -5.15 -17.12 -17.64
N ALA A 242 -5.08 -16.52 -16.44
CA ALA A 242 -6.23 -16.34 -15.56
C ALA A 242 -6.86 -14.93 -15.65
N SER A 243 -6.41 -14.06 -16.55
CA SER A 243 -6.85 -12.65 -16.69
C SER A 243 -8.37 -12.47 -16.83
N GLN A 244 -9.04 -13.40 -17.52
CA GLN A 244 -10.49 -13.35 -17.74
C GLN A 244 -11.32 -13.74 -16.52
N ARG A 245 -10.70 -14.26 -15.46
CA ARG A 245 -11.38 -14.57 -14.19
C ARG A 245 -11.42 -13.33 -13.31
N ARG A 246 -12.53 -12.59 -13.35
CA ARG A 246 -12.69 -11.29 -12.66
C ARG A 246 -12.94 -11.46 -11.16
N GLY A 247 -11.85 -11.43 -10.40
CA GLY A 247 -11.90 -11.29 -8.95
C GLY A 247 -11.34 -12.52 -8.26
N ARG A 248 -11.75 -12.76 -7.01
CA ARG A 248 -11.48 -14.03 -6.34
C ARG A 248 -12.49 -15.06 -6.88
N ASP A 249 -12.34 -15.45 -8.15
CA ASP A 249 -13.25 -16.38 -8.86
C ASP A 249 -13.09 -17.85 -8.41
N GLY A 250 -12.94 -18.03 -7.11
CA GLY A 250 -12.77 -19.32 -6.49
C GLY A 250 -11.44 -19.99 -6.82
N GLU A 251 -11.28 -21.18 -6.25
CA GLU A 251 -10.20 -22.09 -6.58
C GLU A 251 -10.50 -22.73 -7.94
N ILE A 252 -9.48 -22.86 -8.79
CA ILE A 252 -9.57 -23.64 -10.02
C ILE A 252 -9.31 -25.13 -9.71
N ALA A 253 -9.69 -26.01 -10.62
CA ALA A 253 -9.27 -27.41 -10.55
C ALA A 253 -7.89 -27.59 -11.22
N ALA A 254 -7.19 -28.70 -10.96
CA ALA A 254 -5.91 -29.00 -11.58
C ALA A 254 -6.02 -29.10 -13.11
N GLU A 255 -7.14 -29.63 -13.58
CA GLU A 255 -7.53 -29.75 -14.99
C GLU A 255 -7.56 -28.39 -15.69
N GLN A 256 -7.91 -27.32 -14.98
CA GLN A 256 -7.90 -25.97 -15.56
C GLN A 256 -6.47 -25.47 -15.80
N LEU A 257 -5.54 -25.78 -14.90
CA LEU A 257 -4.11 -25.46 -15.08
C LEU A 257 -3.51 -26.25 -16.25
N LEU A 258 -3.87 -27.53 -16.39
CA LEU A 258 -3.52 -28.36 -17.55
C LEU A 258 -4.07 -27.77 -18.86
N GLN A 259 -5.32 -27.30 -18.87
CA GLN A 259 -5.91 -26.70 -20.05
C GLN A 259 -5.27 -25.36 -20.42
N TRP A 260 -4.93 -24.54 -19.41
CA TRP A 260 -4.24 -23.26 -19.65
C TRP A 260 -2.79 -23.43 -20.07
N ASP A 261 -2.14 -24.51 -19.61
CA ASP A 261 -0.76 -24.88 -19.94
C ASP A 261 0.21 -23.68 -19.86
N PRO A 262 0.34 -23.02 -18.70
CA PRO A 262 1.28 -21.93 -18.55
C PRO A 262 2.73 -22.40 -18.80
N GLU A 263 3.53 -21.53 -19.40
CA GLU A 263 4.98 -21.71 -19.56
C GLU A 263 5.72 -21.35 -18.28
N HIS A 264 5.18 -20.40 -17.49
CA HIS A 264 5.72 -20.01 -16.19
C HIS A 264 4.61 -19.93 -15.12
N ILE A 265 4.91 -20.44 -13.93
CA ILE A 265 4.08 -20.24 -12.74
C ILE A 265 4.82 -19.32 -11.76
N PHE A 266 4.18 -18.25 -11.30
CA PHE A 266 4.71 -17.42 -10.22
C PHE A 266 3.87 -17.56 -8.96
N LEU A 267 4.53 -17.91 -7.86
CA LEU A 267 3.93 -18.09 -6.55
C LEU A 267 4.04 -16.77 -5.77
N HIS A 268 2.89 -16.20 -5.38
CA HIS A 268 2.86 -14.96 -4.61
C HIS A 268 3.42 -15.20 -3.20
N THR A 269 4.52 -14.53 -2.88
CA THR A 269 5.26 -14.66 -1.62
C THR A 269 5.57 -13.29 -1.03
N PRO A 270 4.58 -12.60 -0.44
CA PRO A 270 4.84 -11.30 0.19
C PRO A 270 5.74 -11.43 1.43
N SER A 271 5.99 -12.67 1.87
CA SER A 271 6.82 -13.10 2.99
C SER A 271 7.00 -14.62 2.93
N GLN A 272 7.87 -15.17 3.79
CA GLN A 272 8.18 -16.60 3.84
C GLN A 272 7.01 -17.48 4.30
N ALA A 273 5.91 -16.90 4.81
CA ALA A 273 4.73 -17.69 5.20
C ALA A 273 3.75 -17.97 4.04
N SER A 274 4.24 -17.98 2.80
CA SER A 274 3.47 -18.57 1.70
C SER A 274 3.11 -20.01 2.06
N ARG A 275 1.83 -20.36 1.90
CA ARG A 275 1.34 -21.74 2.13
C ARG A 275 1.55 -22.63 0.92
N VAL A 276 2.08 -22.08 -0.17
CA VAL A 276 2.34 -22.79 -1.40
C VAL A 276 3.84 -23.09 -1.46
N SER A 277 4.19 -24.35 -1.20
CA SER A 277 5.57 -24.84 -1.29
C SER A 277 5.93 -25.10 -2.74
N LEU A 278 7.08 -24.56 -3.18
CA LEU A 278 7.60 -24.79 -4.53
C LEU A 278 7.83 -26.29 -4.79
N ASP A 279 8.41 -27.01 -3.83
CA ASP A 279 8.63 -28.46 -3.92
C ASP A 279 7.31 -29.22 -4.07
N THR A 280 6.28 -28.83 -3.32
CA THR A 280 4.95 -29.46 -3.43
C THR A 280 4.30 -29.19 -4.78
N VAL A 281 4.50 -28.00 -5.37
CA VAL A 281 3.99 -27.65 -6.69
C VAL A 281 4.69 -28.46 -7.78
N LEU A 282 6.02 -28.52 -7.74
CA LEU A 282 6.82 -29.27 -8.73
C LEU A 282 6.53 -30.78 -8.70
N ASN A 283 6.30 -31.34 -7.50
CA ASN A 283 6.04 -32.76 -7.32
C ASN A 283 4.54 -33.15 -7.37
N ASP A 284 3.64 -32.23 -7.72
CA ASP A 284 2.20 -32.54 -7.82
C ASP A 284 1.95 -33.44 -9.04
N ALA A 285 1.63 -34.72 -8.79
CA ALA A 285 1.38 -35.72 -9.83
C ALA A 285 0.28 -35.33 -10.82
N ARG A 286 -0.65 -34.44 -10.43
CA ARG A 286 -1.75 -33.98 -11.28
C ARG A 286 -1.31 -32.93 -12.30
N LEU A 287 -0.13 -32.33 -12.12
CA LEU A 287 0.33 -31.18 -12.90
C LEU A 287 1.58 -31.49 -13.75
N GLN A 288 2.02 -32.75 -13.79
CA GLN A 288 3.27 -33.13 -14.47
C GLN A 288 3.26 -32.86 -15.99
N ASP A 289 2.07 -32.77 -16.60
CA ASP A 289 1.91 -32.41 -18.02
C ASP A 289 1.82 -30.90 -18.26
N VAL A 290 1.76 -30.07 -17.22
CA VAL A 290 1.83 -28.60 -17.35
C VAL A 290 3.25 -28.19 -17.73
N SER A 291 3.40 -27.41 -18.81
CA SER A 291 4.73 -27.01 -19.32
C SER A 291 5.61 -26.37 -18.24
N ALA A 292 5.08 -25.45 -17.45
CA ALA A 292 5.83 -24.83 -16.35
C ALA A 292 6.36 -25.85 -15.31
N ILE A 293 5.64 -26.93 -15.03
CA ILE A 293 6.08 -27.96 -14.07
C ILE A 293 7.12 -28.86 -14.72
N ARG A 294 6.83 -29.37 -15.91
CA ARG A 294 7.74 -30.23 -16.68
C ARG A 294 9.11 -29.57 -16.90
N ASP A 295 9.10 -28.27 -17.19
CA ASP A 295 10.30 -27.51 -17.56
C ASP A 295 10.93 -26.78 -16.34
N GLY A 296 10.41 -27.02 -15.13
CA GLY A 296 10.92 -26.44 -13.88
C GLY A 296 10.75 -24.92 -13.75
N GLN A 297 9.83 -24.31 -14.51
CA GLN A 297 9.59 -22.88 -14.57
C GLN A 297 8.56 -22.42 -13.50
N VAL A 298 8.86 -22.73 -12.24
CA VAL A 298 8.06 -22.30 -11.07
C VAL A 298 8.87 -21.33 -10.23
N HIS A 299 8.39 -20.10 -10.14
CA HIS A 299 9.13 -18.95 -9.63
C HIS A 299 8.39 -18.30 -8.45
N ARG A 300 9.07 -17.41 -7.71
CA ARG A 300 8.47 -16.58 -6.66
C ARG A 300 8.50 -15.10 -6.98
N PHE A 301 7.46 -14.38 -6.57
CA PHE A 301 7.36 -12.92 -6.70
C PHE A 301 6.74 -12.33 -5.44
N LYS A 302 7.14 -11.09 -5.09
CA LYS A 302 6.65 -10.45 -3.86
C LYS A 302 5.17 -10.17 -3.93
N GLY A 303 4.69 -9.66 -5.07
CA GLY A 303 3.31 -9.26 -5.30
C GLY A 303 2.83 -8.12 -4.42
N THR A 304 1.54 -7.80 -4.53
CA THR A 304 0.92 -6.76 -3.71
C THR A 304 0.59 -7.26 -2.31
N TYR A 305 0.94 -6.46 -1.30
CA TYR A 305 0.62 -6.73 0.10
C TYR A 305 0.32 -5.42 0.83
N MET A 306 -0.92 -5.28 1.31
CA MET A 306 -1.38 -4.09 2.04
C MET A 306 -1.20 -2.75 1.30
N GLY A 307 -1.30 -2.74 -0.03
CA GLY A 307 -1.01 -1.54 -0.82
C GLY A 307 -0.35 -1.89 -2.15
N TRP A 308 -0.12 -0.88 -2.97
CA TRP A 308 0.85 -0.93 -4.04
C TRP A 308 2.15 -0.31 -3.54
N ASP A 309 3.24 -1.04 -3.69
CA ASP A 309 4.58 -0.50 -3.45
C ASP A 309 5.25 -0.33 -4.81
N LEU A 310 5.52 0.92 -5.20
CA LEU A 310 6.17 1.22 -6.48
C LEU A 310 7.55 0.60 -6.56
N ALA A 311 8.33 0.67 -5.49
CA ALA A 311 9.71 0.21 -5.48
C ALA A 311 9.76 -1.31 -5.64
N THR A 312 8.99 -2.04 -4.84
CA THR A 312 8.97 -3.50 -4.96
C THR A 312 8.19 -4.01 -6.17
N GLY A 313 7.25 -3.23 -6.69
CA GLY A 313 6.63 -3.47 -7.99
C GLY A 313 7.64 -3.42 -9.14
N LEU A 314 8.56 -2.45 -9.13
CA LEU A 314 9.68 -2.39 -10.09
C LEU A 314 10.67 -3.54 -9.90
N VAL A 315 10.97 -3.94 -8.65
CA VAL A 315 11.80 -5.12 -8.38
C VAL A 315 11.18 -6.37 -9.00
N ASP A 316 9.89 -6.60 -8.75
CA ASP A 316 9.17 -7.71 -9.37
C ASP A 316 9.14 -7.57 -10.90
N LEU A 317 8.92 -6.37 -11.45
CA LEU A 317 8.93 -6.09 -12.88
C LEU A 317 10.24 -6.56 -13.54
N ILE A 318 11.39 -6.16 -12.98
CA ILE A 318 12.72 -6.49 -13.51
C ILE A 318 12.98 -7.99 -13.38
N ARG A 319 12.71 -8.58 -12.22
CA ARG A 319 12.93 -10.01 -11.96
C ARG A 319 12.07 -10.88 -12.87
N MET A 320 10.77 -10.61 -12.93
CA MET A 320 9.85 -11.32 -13.80
C MET A 320 10.22 -11.11 -15.27
N GLY A 321 10.62 -9.89 -15.66
CA GLY A 321 11.11 -9.60 -17.01
C GLY A 321 12.27 -10.50 -17.40
N ARG A 322 13.32 -10.61 -16.58
CA ARG A 322 14.48 -11.48 -16.84
C ARG A 322 14.10 -12.96 -16.97
N ILE A 323 13.16 -13.43 -16.17
CA ILE A 323 12.69 -14.83 -16.23
C ILE A 323 11.93 -15.08 -17.55
N LEU A 324 11.09 -14.12 -17.96
CA LEU A 324 10.20 -14.26 -19.12
C LEU A 324 10.89 -13.96 -20.45
N TYR A 325 11.88 -13.06 -20.45
CA TYR A 325 12.59 -12.59 -21.63
C TYR A 325 14.12 -12.64 -21.43
N PRO A 326 14.69 -13.83 -21.13
CA PRO A 326 16.07 -13.95 -20.66
C PRO A 326 17.10 -13.46 -21.66
N LYS A 327 16.87 -13.60 -22.97
CA LYS A 327 17.79 -13.11 -24.01
C LYS A 327 17.78 -11.58 -24.14
N ALA A 328 16.60 -10.98 -24.09
CA ALA A 328 16.44 -9.52 -24.26
C ALA A 328 16.97 -8.74 -23.05
N LEU A 329 17.06 -9.39 -21.89
CA LEU A 329 17.37 -8.76 -20.61
C LEU A 329 18.58 -9.41 -19.92
N GLU A 330 19.41 -10.17 -20.64
CA GLU A 330 20.53 -10.94 -20.08
C GLU A 330 21.56 -10.06 -19.33
N ASP A 331 21.74 -8.83 -19.80
CA ASP A 331 22.70 -7.84 -19.28
C ASP A 331 22.29 -7.19 -17.96
N LEU A 332 21.02 -7.32 -17.55
CA LEU A 332 20.53 -6.70 -16.33
C LEU A 332 20.99 -7.46 -15.07
N ASP A 333 21.43 -6.76 -14.04
CA ASP A 333 21.61 -7.37 -12.73
C ASP A 333 20.39 -7.03 -11.86
N ALA A 334 19.50 -8.01 -11.64
CA ALA A 334 18.27 -7.79 -10.89
C ALA A 334 18.51 -7.45 -9.42
N ALA A 335 19.60 -7.95 -8.83
CA ALA A 335 19.93 -7.69 -7.45
C ALA A 335 20.50 -6.28 -7.29
N LEU A 336 21.43 -5.91 -8.17
CA LEU A 336 22.01 -4.56 -8.18
C LEU A 336 20.96 -3.49 -8.48
N LEU A 337 20.14 -3.70 -9.51
CA LEU A 337 19.05 -2.76 -9.86
C LEU A 337 17.98 -2.72 -8.77
N GLY A 338 17.64 -3.88 -8.19
CA GLY A 338 16.67 -3.93 -7.11
C GLY A 338 17.15 -3.18 -5.87
N GLU A 339 18.43 -3.28 -5.53
CA GLU A 339 19.04 -2.50 -4.45
C GLU A 339 19.04 -1.00 -4.76
N ASP A 340 19.42 -0.59 -5.98
CA ASP A 340 19.38 0.82 -6.40
C ASP A 340 17.96 1.40 -6.34
N ILE A 341 16.95 0.64 -6.78
CA ILE A 341 15.54 1.03 -6.71
C ILE A 341 15.11 1.18 -5.25
N LEU A 342 15.34 0.17 -4.41
CA LEU A 342 14.90 0.23 -3.01
C LEU A 342 15.61 1.35 -2.26
N HIS A 343 16.91 1.56 -2.48
CA HIS A 343 17.64 2.68 -1.91
C HIS A 343 17.10 4.02 -2.43
N THR A 344 16.81 4.13 -3.73
CA THR A 344 16.24 5.36 -4.32
C THR A 344 14.91 5.71 -3.67
N PHE A 345 14.03 4.75 -3.41
CA PHE A 345 12.70 5.00 -2.86
C PHE A 345 12.73 5.17 -1.33
N TYR A 346 13.42 4.28 -0.61
CA TYR A 346 13.39 4.22 0.86
C TYR A 346 14.56 4.94 1.55
N GLY A 347 15.58 5.38 0.82
CA GLY A 347 16.74 6.09 1.38
C GLY A 347 17.67 5.23 2.24
N LYS A 348 17.48 3.90 2.27
CA LYS A 348 18.26 2.97 3.09
C LYS A 348 18.87 1.84 2.25
N PRO A 349 20.16 1.54 2.40
CA PRO A 349 20.79 0.42 1.71
C PRO A 349 20.51 -0.93 2.40
N GLY A 350 20.78 -2.03 1.69
CA GLY A 350 20.66 -3.40 2.13
C GLY A 350 19.22 -3.92 2.19
N LEU A 351 18.28 -3.22 1.55
CA LEU A 351 16.87 -3.61 1.57
C LEU A 351 16.57 -4.75 0.58
N TYR A 352 17.34 -4.89 -0.50
CA TYR A 352 17.10 -5.95 -1.48
C TYR A 352 17.34 -7.34 -0.91
N GLU A 353 18.45 -7.54 -0.21
CA GLU A 353 18.77 -8.84 0.41
C GLU A 353 17.67 -9.27 1.37
N HIS A 354 17.17 -8.33 2.19
CA HIS A 354 16.06 -8.57 3.09
C HIS A 354 14.78 -8.95 2.34
N LEU A 355 14.42 -8.19 1.30
CA LEU A 355 13.27 -8.50 0.45
C LEU A 355 13.38 -9.88 -0.19
N ALA A 356 14.53 -10.18 -0.79
CA ALA A 356 14.79 -11.44 -1.49
C ALA A 356 14.69 -12.63 -0.53
N ARG A 357 15.27 -12.52 0.67
CA ARG A 357 15.12 -13.51 1.74
C ARG A 357 13.67 -13.66 2.19
N GLN A 358 12.95 -12.56 2.38
CA GLN A 358 11.55 -12.58 2.79
C GLN A 358 10.65 -13.23 1.74
N SER A 359 10.85 -12.92 0.46
CA SER A 359 10.01 -13.40 -0.62
C SER A 359 10.50 -14.70 -1.24
N GLY A 360 11.64 -15.23 -0.79
CA GLY A 360 12.23 -16.48 -1.28
C GLY A 360 12.68 -16.40 -2.74
N PHE A 361 13.22 -15.26 -3.14
CA PHE A 361 13.78 -15.08 -4.48
C PHE A 361 14.98 -16.02 -4.68
N GLU A 362 15.13 -16.55 -5.88
CA GLU A 362 16.15 -17.57 -6.21
C GLU A 362 17.47 -16.95 -6.68
N ASP A 363 17.51 -15.62 -6.85
CA ASP A 363 18.59 -14.88 -7.50
C ASP A 363 19.60 -14.27 -6.49
N LEU A 364 19.71 -14.84 -5.28
CA LEU A 364 20.70 -14.43 -4.26
C LEU A 364 21.99 -15.26 -4.35
#